data_AF-A0A6G8HYL1-F1
#
_entry.id   AF-A0A6G8HYL1-F1
#
_cell.length_a   1.000
_cell.length_b   1.000
_cell.length_c   1.000
_cell.angle_alpha   90.00
_cell.angle_beta   90.00
_cell.angle_gamma   90.00
#
_symmetry.space_group_name_H-M   'P 1'
#
loop_
_entity.id
_entity.type
_entity.pdbx_description
1 polymer ?
#
loop_
_entity_poly.entity_id
_entity_poly.type
_entity_poly.pdbx_seq_one_letter_code
_entity_poly.pdbx_strand_id
1 'polypeptide(L)'
;MKIGDKDFFYFWENSKAASTSDKARLVLQELMDILEMPEELSGEIAQTRKLLNQFSDNLTPNHPFWSELARLVQVAYPGESMAEDNLLAHQVHQCRYVISAYQAQWVREEFPAKSDWQSMLAYLKDKKERRFWRRRFDFDLTESARLHNKAPKRAILGFELPINLKILLAFHTEFILDSRGHFANEIDPQGQTHNGIINGASFNYANHNDQRHYELDVAAIKRHDPLFRKRILANQGNAFLAPLWIKRRRHTDWERSYFNKKGHYARQGRSSYQMVKQLIRRFRKDLRNCS
;
A
#
# COMPACT_ATOMS: atom_id res chain seq x y z
N MET A 1 -3.99 -20.34 -15.99
CA MET A 1 -2.72 -19.62 -15.78
C MET A 1 -2.89 -18.70 -14.60
N LYS A 2 -1.98 -18.75 -13.63
CA LYS A 2 -1.93 -17.86 -12.46
C LYS A 2 -0.76 -16.90 -12.59
N ILE A 3 -0.93 -15.66 -12.17
CA ILE A 3 0.14 -14.66 -12.13
C ILE A 3 1.28 -15.18 -11.26
N GLY A 4 2.45 -15.34 -11.90
CA GLY A 4 3.67 -15.84 -11.27
C GLY A 4 3.86 -17.36 -11.31
N ASP A 5 3.03 -18.11 -12.04
CA ASP A 5 3.35 -19.49 -12.42
C ASP A 5 4.25 -19.55 -13.68
N LYS A 6 4.64 -20.76 -14.08
CA LYS A 6 5.55 -20.98 -15.22
C LYS A 6 4.96 -20.46 -16.54
N ASP A 7 3.68 -20.70 -16.79
CA ASP A 7 3.02 -20.32 -18.03
C ASP A 7 2.86 -18.80 -18.11
N PHE A 8 2.54 -18.16 -16.97
CA PHE A 8 2.52 -16.72 -16.85
C PHE A 8 3.88 -16.10 -17.13
N PHE A 9 4.96 -16.65 -16.59
CA PHE A 9 6.28 -16.08 -16.88
C PHE A 9 6.70 -16.31 -18.33
N TYR A 10 6.30 -17.41 -18.96
CA TYR A 10 6.49 -17.56 -20.40
C TYR A 10 5.76 -16.47 -21.18
N PHE A 11 4.50 -16.18 -20.85
CA PHE A 11 3.77 -15.03 -21.39
C PHE A 11 4.52 -13.72 -21.13
N TRP A 12 4.90 -13.47 -19.89
CA TRP A 12 5.50 -12.22 -19.44
C TRP A 12 6.82 -11.92 -20.16
N GLU A 13 7.72 -12.91 -20.30
CA GLU A 13 8.99 -12.74 -21.02
C GLU A 13 8.77 -12.35 -22.49
N ASN A 14 7.76 -12.92 -23.16
CA ASN A 14 7.41 -12.56 -24.54
C ASN A 14 6.81 -11.14 -24.64
N SER A 15 6.19 -10.65 -23.57
CA SER A 15 5.57 -9.32 -23.49
C SER A 15 6.54 -8.19 -23.13
N LYS A 16 7.76 -8.50 -22.64
CA LYS A 16 8.75 -7.49 -22.18
C LYS A 16 9.21 -6.51 -23.27
N ALA A 17 9.06 -6.86 -24.54
CA ALA A 17 9.38 -6.00 -25.69
C ALA A 17 8.44 -4.80 -25.85
N ALA A 18 7.37 -4.70 -25.05
CA ALA A 18 6.49 -3.53 -25.03
C ALA A 18 7.24 -2.27 -24.57
N SER A 19 7.64 -1.45 -25.55
CA SER A 19 8.37 -0.19 -25.34
C SER A 19 7.56 1.06 -25.68
N THR A 20 6.39 0.91 -26.29
CA THR A 20 5.47 2.01 -26.59
C THR A 20 4.27 1.96 -25.66
N SER A 21 3.63 3.11 -25.43
CA SER A 21 2.46 3.24 -24.56
C SER A 21 1.34 2.29 -24.96
N ASP A 22 1.00 2.19 -26.25
CA ASP A 22 -0.09 1.32 -26.72
C ASP A 22 0.21 -0.17 -26.53
N LYS A 23 1.44 -0.61 -26.83
CA LYS A 23 1.85 -2.00 -26.59
C LYS A 23 1.83 -2.34 -25.10
N ALA A 24 2.29 -1.42 -24.26
CA ALA A 24 2.27 -1.61 -22.81
C ALA A 24 0.84 -1.70 -22.27
N ARG A 25 -0.10 -0.92 -22.80
CA ARG A 25 -1.53 -1.01 -22.46
C ARG A 25 -2.15 -2.33 -22.89
N LEU A 26 -1.80 -2.88 -24.06
CA LEU A 26 -2.26 -4.22 -24.47
C LEU A 26 -1.80 -5.31 -23.49
N VAL A 27 -0.53 -5.29 -23.08
CA VAL A 27 -0.02 -6.24 -22.08
C VAL A 27 -0.72 -6.06 -20.72
N LEU A 28 -1.01 -4.82 -20.31
CA LEU A 28 -1.78 -4.57 -19.09
C LEU A 28 -3.23 -5.07 -19.19
N GLN A 29 -3.87 -4.95 -20.36
CA GLN A 29 -5.20 -5.50 -20.58
C GLN A 29 -5.20 -7.01 -20.40
N GLU A 30 -4.27 -7.72 -21.04
CA GLU A 30 -4.12 -9.17 -20.88
C GLU A 30 -3.83 -9.54 -19.42
N LEU A 31 -3.02 -8.76 -18.69
CA LEU A 31 -2.79 -8.96 -17.26
C LEU A 31 -4.08 -8.80 -16.43
N MET A 32 -4.91 -7.80 -16.73
CA MET A 32 -6.20 -7.62 -16.05
C MET A 32 -7.17 -8.76 -16.36
N ASP A 33 -7.14 -9.29 -17.59
CA ASP A 33 -7.96 -10.44 -17.99
C ASP A 33 -7.51 -11.73 -17.27
N ILE A 34 -6.20 -11.97 -17.16
CA ILE A 34 -5.64 -13.10 -16.40
C ILE A 34 -6.00 -13.01 -14.91
N LEU A 35 -5.95 -11.80 -14.34
CA LEU A 35 -6.36 -11.55 -12.95
C LEU A 35 -7.88 -11.69 -12.76
N GLU A 36 -8.65 -11.72 -13.85
CA GLU A 36 -10.11 -11.56 -13.84
C GLU A 36 -10.53 -10.30 -13.07
N MET A 37 -9.79 -9.20 -13.30
CA MET A 37 -10.00 -7.94 -12.59
C MET A 37 -11.42 -7.41 -12.90
N PRO A 38 -12.27 -7.15 -11.88
CA PRO A 38 -13.59 -6.58 -12.13
C PRO A 38 -13.48 -5.15 -12.66
N GLU A 39 -14.58 -4.62 -13.19
CA GLU A 39 -14.65 -3.20 -13.52
C GLU A 39 -14.49 -2.31 -12.28
N GLU A 40 -14.97 -2.77 -11.13
CA GLU A 40 -14.91 -2.06 -9.84
C GLU A 40 -14.75 -3.07 -8.70
N LEU A 41 -13.81 -2.81 -7.79
CA LEU A 41 -13.64 -3.60 -6.57
C LEU A 41 -14.81 -3.36 -5.62
N SER A 42 -15.41 -4.46 -5.16
CA SER A 42 -16.53 -4.44 -4.22
C SER A 42 -16.09 -4.30 -2.76
N GLY A 43 -14.87 -4.73 -2.44
CA GLY A 43 -14.40 -4.94 -1.07
C GLY A 43 -14.87 -6.26 -0.44
N GLU A 44 -15.75 -7.01 -1.10
CA GLU A 44 -16.28 -8.26 -0.56
C GLU A 44 -15.19 -9.32 -0.40
N ILE A 45 -15.28 -10.09 0.69
CA ILE A 45 -14.30 -11.14 1.01
C ILE A 45 -14.27 -12.19 -0.10
N ALA A 46 -15.43 -12.57 -0.64
CA ALA A 46 -15.53 -13.56 -1.71
C ALA A 46 -14.81 -13.11 -3.00
N GLN A 47 -15.03 -11.86 -3.43
CA GLN A 47 -14.34 -11.31 -4.60
C GLN A 47 -12.84 -11.19 -4.33
N THR A 48 -12.46 -10.74 -3.12
CA THR A 48 -11.05 -10.60 -2.73
C THR A 48 -10.33 -11.95 -2.79
N ARG A 49 -10.88 -13.00 -2.16
CA ARG A 49 -10.31 -14.35 -2.20
C ARG A 49 -10.20 -14.88 -3.63
N LYS A 50 -11.21 -14.65 -4.47
CA LYS A 50 -11.17 -15.04 -5.89
C LYS A 50 -9.98 -14.40 -6.61
N LEU A 51 -9.79 -13.08 -6.44
CA LEU A 51 -8.68 -12.35 -7.05
C LEU A 51 -7.32 -12.82 -6.53
N LEU A 52 -7.18 -13.02 -5.21
CA LEU A 52 -5.92 -13.48 -4.62
C LEU A 52 -5.54 -14.88 -5.11
N ASN A 53 -6.52 -15.76 -5.33
CA ASN A 53 -6.30 -17.11 -5.85
C ASN A 53 -5.74 -17.15 -7.29
N GLN A 54 -5.76 -16.03 -8.02
CA GLN A 54 -5.15 -15.91 -9.34
C GLN A 54 -3.64 -15.71 -9.29
N PHE A 55 -3.05 -15.52 -8.11
CA PHE A 55 -1.61 -15.48 -7.95
C PHE A 55 -1.07 -16.86 -7.57
N SER A 56 0.14 -17.14 -8.03
CA SER A 56 0.92 -18.34 -7.70
C SER A 56 1.66 -18.12 -6.39
N ASP A 57 1.64 -19.11 -5.50
CA ASP A 57 2.35 -19.07 -4.20
C ASP A 57 3.87 -18.89 -4.36
N ASN A 58 4.42 -19.17 -5.55
CA ASN A 58 5.83 -18.94 -5.87
C ASN A 58 6.17 -17.45 -6.09
N LEU A 59 5.17 -16.57 -6.23
CA LEU A 59 5.38 -15.15 -6.50
C LEU A 59 5.55 -14.37 -5.19
N THR A 60 6.78 -14.36 -4.68
CA THR A 60 7.09 -13.67 -3.42
C THR A 60 6.93 -12.14 -3.51
N PRO A 61 6.66 -11.42 -2.39
CA PRO A 61 6.52 -9.96 -2.38
C PRO A 61 7.77 -9.18 -2.79
N ASN A 62 8.95 -9.81 -2.82
CA ASN A 62 10.21 -9.22 -3.28
C ASN A 62 10.66 -9.75 -4.66
N HIS A 63 9.80 -10.43 -5.40
CA HIS A 63 10.11 -10.95 -6.73
C HIS A 63 10.37 -9.80 -7.75
N PRO A 64 11.35 -9.93 -8.67
CA PRO A 64 11.68 -8.89 -9.65
C PRO A 64 10.52 -8.45 -10.55
N PHE A 65 9.56 -9.35 -10.79
CA PHE A 65 8.32 -9.09 -11.54
C PHE A 65 7.64 -7.78 -11.11
N TRP A 66 7.61 -7.47 -9.82
CA TRP A 66 6.94 -6.27 -9.32
C TRP A 66 7.55 -4.97 -9.87
N SER A 67 8.88 -4.89 -9.92
CA SER A 67 9.56 -3.75 -10.54
C SER A 67 9.37 -3.70 -12.05
N GLU A 68 9.30 -4.86 -12.71
CA GLU A 68 9.03 -4.95 -14.15
C GLU A 68 7.60 -4.50 -14.49
N LEU A 69 6.61 -4.89 -13.68
CA LEU A 69 5.22 -4.44 -13.79
C LEU A 69 5.11 -2.93 -13.58
N ALA A 70 5.77 -2.41 -12.54
CA ALA A 70 5.81 -0.97 -12.30
C ALA A 70 6.40 -0.19 -13.49
N ARG A 71 7.47 -0.71 -14.09
CA ARG A 71 8.05 -0.14 -15.32
C ARG A 71 7.07 -0.19 -16.50
N LEU A 72 6.34 -1.30 -16.68
CA LEU A 72 5.34 -1.43 -17.74
C LEU A 72 4.23 -0.38 -17.59
N VAL A 73 3.72 -0.18 -16.36
CA VAL A 73 2.72 0.87 -16.07
C VAL A 73 3.29 2.27 -16.34
N GLN A 74 4.54 2.51 -15.98
CA GLN A 74 5.21 3.77 -16.30
C GLN A 74 5.27 4.05 -17.81
N VAL A 75 5.49 3.04 -18.64
CA VAL A 75 5.48 3.15 -20.12
C VAL A 75 4.05 3.32 -20.64
N ALA A 76 3.08 2.59 -20.10
CA ALA A 76 1.69 2.64 -20.51
C ALA A 76 1.03 4.01 -20.28
N TYR A 77 1.40 4.72 -19.21
CA TYR A 77 0.71 5.94 -18.79
C TYR A 77 1.62 7.16 -18.62
N PRO A 78 2.24 7.70 -19.68
CA PRO A 78 3.12 8.87 -19.56
C PRO A 78 2.38 10.09 -18.98
N GLY A 79 3.09 10.93 -18.21
CA GLY A 79 2.51 12.07 -17.50
C GLY A 79 1.32 11.65 -16.63
N GLU A 80 0.28 12.48 -16.60
CA GLU A 80 -0.95 12.22 -15.82
C GLU A 80 -1.98 11.35 -16.56
N SER A 81 -1.64 10.66 -17.66
CA SER A 81 -2.63 9.88 -18.44
C SER A 81 -3.25 8.71 -17.66
N MET A 82 -2.62 8.27 -16.56
CA MET A 82 -3.21 7.31 -15.62
C MET A 82 -4.47 7.85 -14.92
N ALA A 83 -4.60 9.18 -14.82
CA ALA A 83 -5.75 9.83 -14.22
C ALA A 83 -6.89 10.05 -15.23
N GLU A 84 -6.76 9.65 -16.50
CA GLU A 84 -7.83 9.75 -17.50
C GLU A 84 -8.96 8.75 -17.24
N ASP A 85 -10.19 9.12 -17.59
CA ASP A 85 -11.36 8.28 -17.32
C ASP A 85 -11.50 7.16 -18.34
N ASN A 86 -10.77 6.06 -18.13
CA ASN A 86 -10.89 4.84 -18.91
C ASN A 86 -10.82 3.59 -18.03
N LEU A 87 -11.42 2.51 -18.52
CA LEU A 87 -11.57 1.26 -17.79
C LEU A 87 -10.21 0.64 -17.41
N LEU A 88 -9.25 0.58 -18.34
CA LEU A 88 -7.96 -0.02 -18.07
C LEU A 88 -7.19 0.73 -16.98
N ALA A 89 -7.15 2.07 -17.03
CA ALA A 89 -6.53 2.88 -15.97
C ALA A 89 -7.24 2.69 -14.62
N HIS A 90 -8.57 2.56 -14.64
CA HIS A 90 -9.35 2.25 -13.44
C HIS A 90 -8.96 0.89 -12.84
N GLN A 91 -8.94 -0.17 -13.65
CA GLN A 91 -8.57 -1.52 -13.23
C GLN A 91 -7.12 -1.59 -12.75
N VAL A 92 -6.18 -1.00 -13.50
CA VAL A 92 -4.76 -0.95 -13.13
C VAL A 92 -4.57 -0.19 -11.82
N HIS A 93 -5.26 0.94 -11.62
CA HIS A 93 -5.19 1.65 -10.34
C HIS A 93 -5.69 0.79 -9.18
N GLN A 94 -6.84 0.14 -9.34
CA GLN A 94 -7.42 -0.70 -8.29
C GLN A 94 -6.64 -2.00 -8.05
N CYS A 95 -5.96 -2.52 -9.08
CA CYS A 95 -5.07 -3.68 -8.99
C CYS A 95 -3.96 -3.48 -7.94
N ARG A 96 -3.54 -2.24 -7.67
CA ARG A 96 -2.59 -1.91 -6.59
C ARG A 96 -3.05 -2.42 -5.22
N TYR A 97 -4.35 -2.39 -4.96
CA TYR A 97 -4.95 -2.91 -3.71
C TYR A 97 -4.99 -4.43 -3.70
N VAL A 98 -5.25 -5.06 -4.84
CA VAL A 98 -5.21 -6.51 -5.00
C VAL A 98 -3.80 -7.04 -4.76
N ILE A 99 -2.78 -6.41 -5.36
CA ILE A 99 -1.37 -6.77 -5.17
C ILE A 99 -0.98 -6.65 -3.69
N SER A 100 -1.38 -5.55 -3.02
CA SER A 100 -1.04 -5.34 -1.60
C SER A 100 -1.71 -6.38 -0.70
N ALA A 101 -2.98 -6.69 -0.97
CA ALA A 101 -3.71 -7.74 -0.26
C ALA A 101 -3.11 -9.13 -0.50
N TYR A 102 -2.72 -9.45 -1.74
CA TYR A 102 -2.00 -10.67 -2.10
C TYR A 102 -0.69 -10.79 -1.30
N GLN A 103 0.14 -9.75 -1.33
CA GLN A 103 1.45 -9.76 -0.68
C GLN A 103 1.33 -9.92 0.84
N ALA A 104 0.33 -9.28 1.46
CA ALA A 104 0.04 -9.46 2.88
C ALA A 104 -0.44 -10.89 3.19
N GLN A 105 -1.31 -11.46 2.35
CA GLN A 105 -1.80 -12.82 2.49
C GLN A 105 -0.68 -13.85 2.32
N TRP A 106 0.19 -13.66 1.33
CA TRP A 106 1.37 -14.50 1.12
C TRP A 106 2.26 -14.53 2.37
N VAL A 107 2.50 -13.37 3.01
CA VAL A 107 3.27 -13.33 4.27
C VAL A 107 2.59 -14.12 5.40
N ARG A 108 1.26 -14.07 5.49
CA ARG A 108 0.50 -14.84 6.50
C ARG A 108 0.61 -16.35 6.28
N GLU A 109 0.57 -16.78 5.02
CA GLU A 109 0.56 -18.19 4.64
C GLU A 109 1.95 -18.82 4.73
N GLU A 110 2.97 -18.12 4.25
CA GLU A 110 4.36 -18.61 4.25
C GLU A 110 5.05 -18.48 5.60
N PHE A 111 4.62 -17.50 6.41
CA PHE A 111 5.17 -17.25 7.75
C PHE A 111 4.05 -17.23 8.80
N PRO A 112 3.33 -18.34 9.01
CA PRO A 112 2.16 -18.36 9.89
C PRO A 112 2.56 -18.11 11.34
N ALA A 113 1.85 -17.18 11.99
CA ALA A 113 2.08 -16.82 13.38
C ALA A 113 0.77 -16.37 14.06
N LYS A 114 0.83 -15.99 15.34
CA LYS A 114 -0.37 -15.58 16.10
C LYS A 114 -0.89 -14.19 15.69
N SER A 115 -0.13 -13.42 14.91
CA SER A 115 -0.47 -12.08 14.44
C SER A 115 0.30 -11.72 13.18
N ASP A 116 -0.25 -10.82 12.36
CA ASP A 116 0.43 -10.28 11.17
C ASP A 116 1.76 -9.62 11.55
N TRP A 117 1.85 -9.03 12.74
CA TRP A 117 3.11 -8.50 13.28
C TRP A 117 4.20 -9.57 13.34
N GLN A 118 3.89 -10.74 13.89
CA GLN A 118 4.86 -11.82 14.02
C GLN A 118 5.18 -12.46 12.68
N SER A 119 4.19 -12.63 11.79
CA SER A 119 4.42 -13.11 10.41
C SER A 119 5.35 -12.18 9.65
N MET A 120 5.13 -10.86 9.76
CA MET A 120 5.99 -9.85 9.13
C MET A 120 7.41 -9.85 9.73
N LEU A 121 7.56 -10.03 11.05
CA LEU A 121 8.89 -10.17 11.66
C LEU A 121 9.63 -11.41 11.15
N ALA A 122 8.94 -12.55 11.03
CA ALA A 122 9.52 -13.77 10.50
C ALA A 122 9.94 -13.60 9.03
N TYR A 123 9.10 -13.00 8.20
CA TYR A 123 9.41 -12.69 6.79
C TYR A 123 10.64 -11.77 6.64
N LEU A 124 10.81 -10.80 7.53
CA LEU A 124 11.90 -9.82 7.45
C LEU A 124 13.18 -10.24 8.21
N LYS A 125 13.16 -11.35 8.98
CA LYS A 125 14.25 -11.74 9.90
C LYS A 125 15.63 -11.73 9.22
N ASP A 126 15.73 -12.32 8.03
CA ASP A 126 16.99 -12.44 7.29
C ASP A 126 17.22 -11.30 6.27
N LYS A 127 16.32 -10.32 6.25
CA LYS A 127 16.37 -9.18 5.33
C LYS A 127 17.10 -7.99 5.93
N LYS A 128 17.72 -7.21 5.05
CA LYS A 128 18.57 -6.06 5.38
C LYS A 128 17.73 -4.78 5.40
N GLU A 129 17.49 -4.22 6.57
CA GLU A 129 16.88 -2.89 6.70
C GLU A 129 17.78 -1.78 6.12
N ARG A 130 17.19 -0.77 5.47
CA ARG A 130 17.87 0.48 5.08
C ARG A 130 18.52 1.16 6.29
N ARG A 131 19.79 1.52 6.15
CA ARG A 131 20.57 2.32 7.10
C ARG A 131 21.36 3.37 6.34
N PHE A 132 21.74 4.47 6.98
CA PHE A 132 22.52 5.52 6.31
C PHE A 132 23.87 5.00 5.76
N TRP A 133 24.46 3.99 6.39
CA TRP A 133 25.72 3.36 5.98
C TRP A 133 25.54 2.16 5.04
N ARG A 134 24.31 1.69 4.81
CA ARG A 134 24.04 0.47 4.05
C ARG A 134 23.42 0.85 2.71
N ARG A 135 24.22 0.77 1.64
CA ARG A 135 23.78 1.06 0.26
C ARG A 135 22.78 0.03 -0.28
N ARG A 136 22.99 -1.27 0.01
CA ARG A 136 22.11 -2.37 -0.42
C ARG A 136 21.24 -2.84 0.75
N PHE A 137 19.93 -2.70 0.60
CA PHE A 137 18.93 -3.06 1.58
C PHE A 137 17.73 -3.69 0.89
N ASP A 138 16.99 -4.49 1.63
CA ASP A 138 15.82 -5.23 1.15
C ASP A 138 14.51 -4.51 1.51
N PHE A 139 14.50 -3.79 2.64
CA PHE A 139 13.32 -3.04 3.09
C PHE A 139 13.66 -1.74 3.82
N ASP A 140 12.69 -0.82 3.88
CA ASP A 140 12.81 0.50 4.48
C ASP A 140 11.67 0.77 5.48
N LEU A 141 12.03 1.31 6.65
CA LEU A 141 11.11 1.78 7.70
C LEU A 141 11.20 3.30 7.91
N THR A 142 11.97 4.01 7.08
CA THR A 142 12.24 5.45 7.20
C THR A 142 11.30 6.31 6.38
N GLU A 143 10.68 5.73 5.35
CA GLU A 143 9.62 6.37 4.57
C GLU A 143 8.42 6.72 5.47
N SER A 144 7.80 7.86 5.16
CA SER A 144 6.79 8.46 6.04
C SER A 144 5.46 7.70 5.97
N ALA A 145 5.02 7.15 7.10
CA ALA A 145 3.66 6.57 7.25
C ALA A 145 2.54 7.62 7.43
N ARG A 146 2.83 8.92 7.25
CA ARG A 146 1.89 10.03 7.52
C ARG A 146 0.54 9.85 6.83
N LEU A 147 0.55 9.43 5.57
CA LEU A 147 -0.67 9.29 4.76
C LEU A 147 -1.55 8.10 5.19
N HIS A 148 -0.98 7.17 5.96
CA HIS A 148 -1.66 6.01 6.53
C HIS A 148 -2.04 6.23 8.00
N ASN A 149 -2.06 7.48 8.49
CA ASN A 149 -2.47 7.78 9.85
C ASN A 149 -3.59 8.84 9.85
N LYS A 150 -4.62 8.60 9.02
CA LYS A 150 -5.76 9.51 8.89
C LYS A 150 -6.65 9.49 10.13
N ALA A 151 -7.36 10.59 10.35
CA ALA A 151 -8.36 10.75 11.40
C ALA A 151 -9.58 11.48 10.82
N PRO A 152 -10.78 11.29 11.38
CA PRO A 152 -11.95 12.04 10.93
C PRO A 152 -11.72 13.53 11.17
N LYS A 153 -12.24 14.40 10.29
CA LYS A 153 -12.06 15.87 10.39
C LYS A 153 -12.51 16.43 11.75
N ARG A 154 -13.52 15.82 12.36
CA ARG A 154 -14.01 16.07 13.72
C ARG A 154 -13.98 14.76 14.49
N ALA A 155 -13.61 14.81 15.77
CA ALA A 155 -13.58 13.64 16.64
C ALA A 155 -14.97 12.97 16.69
N ILE A 156 -14.97 11.64 16.65
CA ILE A 156 -16.17 10.81 16.79
C ILE A 156 -16.03 10.09 18.13
N LEU A 157 -17.00 10.26 19.02
CA LEU A 157 -16.96 9.67 20.35
C LEU A 157 -16.88 8.13 20.24
N GLY A 158 -15.94 7.53 20.97
CA GLY A 158 -15.73 6.08 20.97
C GLY A 158 -15.06 5.50 19.72
N PHE A 159 -14.69 6.33 18.74
CA PHE A 159 -14.02 5.87 17.52
C PHE A 159 -12.55 6.30 17.50
N GLU A 160 -11.65 5.32 17.39
CA GLU A 160 -10.22 5.57 17.28
C GLU A 160 -9.56 4.53 16.36
N LEU A 161 -8.84 5.03 15.34
CA LEU A 161 -8.01 4.20 14.48
C LEU A 161 -6.66 3.89 15.14
N PRO A 162 -6.05 2.71 14.95
CA PRO A 162 -4.71 2.44 15.45
C PRO A 162 -3.66 3.32 14.75
N ILE A 163 -2.44 3.35 15.31
CA ILE A 163 -1.29 4.02 14.68
C ILE A 163 -0.64 3.03 13.73
N ASN A 164 -0.33 3.48 12.52
CA ASN A 164 0.23 2.64 11.48
C ASN A 164 1.71 2.95 11.23
N LEU A 165 2.50 1.90 11.00
CA LEU A 165 3.85 1.99 10.44
C LEU A 165 3.84 1.52 8.98
N LYS A 166 4.79 2.04 8.19
CA LYS A 166 5.00 1.65 6.79
C LYS A 166 6.30 0.85 6.68
N ILE A 167 6.23 -0.26 5.95
CA ILE A 167 7.37 -1.09 5.54
C ILE A 167 7.38 -1.10 4.03
N LEU A 168 8.51 -0.73 3.42
CA LEU A 168 8.62 -0.58 1.96
C LEU A 168 9.72 -1.46 1.41
N LEU A 169 9.43 -2.28 0.41
CA LEU A 169 10.38 -3.14 -0.28
C LEU A 169 10.54 -2.63 -1.71
N ALA A 170 11.78 -2.31 -2.10
CA ALA A 170 12.12 -1.80 -3.44
C ALA A 170 11.22 -0.66 -3.95
N PHE A 171 10.69 0.16 -3.05
CA PHE A 171 9.72 1.24 -3.34
C PHE A 171 8.33 0.82 -3.84
N HIS A 172 8.16 -0.39 -4.38
CA HIS A 172 6.90 -0.84 -4.96
C HIS A 172 5.98 -1.55 -3.96
N THR A 173 6.52 -2.54 -3.24
CA THR A 173 5.76 -3.35 -2.29
C THR A 173 5.67 -2.62 -0.97
N GLU A 174 4.45 -2.23 -0.59
CA GLU A 174 4.16 -1.53 0.65
C GLU A 174 3.36 -2.43 1.59
N PHE A 175 3.79 -2.50 2.85
CA PHE A 175 2.98 -3.06 3.93
C PHE A 175 2.68 -1.95 4.94
N ILE A 176 1.41 -1.87 5.33
CA ILE A 176 0.97 -1.04 6.44
C ILE A 176 0.60 -1.98 7.59
N LEU A 177 1.32 -1.85 8.70
CA LEU A 177 1.12 -2.66 9.89
C LEU A 177 0.70 -1.76 11.04
N ASP A 178 -0.42 -2.10 11.66
CA ASP A 178 -0.99 -1.27 12.72
C ASP A 178 -0.38 -1.57 14.10
N SER A 179 -0.63 -0.69 15.06
CA SER A 179 -0.12 -0.81 16.42
C SER A 179 -0.69 -2.00 17.22
N ARG A 180 -1.76 -2.63 16.72
CA ARG A 180 -2.40 -3.82 17.28
C ARG A 180 -1.84 -5.11 16.66
N GLY A 181 -1.08 -4.99 15.58
CA GLY A 181 -0.38 -6.08 14.93
C GLY A 181 -1.14 -6.72 13.77
N HIS A 182 -2.02 -5.96 13.11
CA HIS A 182 -2.75 -6.37 11.92
C HIS A 182 -2.25 -5.62 10.68
N PHE A 183 -2.23 -6.28 9.52
CA PHE A 183 -2.10 -5.60 8.25
C PHE A 183 -3.32 -4.70 8.02
N ALA A 184 -3.07 -3.53 7.45
CA ALA A 184 -4.11 -2.63 6.99
C ALA A 184 -4.11 -2.65 5.46
N ASN A 185 -5.12 -3.31 4.88
CA ASN A 185 -5.38 -3.34 3.44
C ASN A 185 -6.82 -2.90 3.17
N GLU A 186 -7.04 -2.25 2.03
CA GLU A 186 -8.34 -1.77 1.56
C GLU A 186 -9.31 -2.92 1.36
N ILE A 187 -8.78 -4.03 0.85
CA ILE A 187 -9.46 -5.31 0.72
C ILE A 187 -8.59 -6.36 1.43
N ASP A 188 -9.21 -7.30 2.11
CA ASP A 188 -8.49 -8.33 2.87
C ASP A 188 -9.29 -9.64 2.87
N PRO A 189 -8.67 -10.79 2.54
CA PRO A 189 -9.35 -12.09 2.53
C PRO A 189 -9.80 -12.56 3.92
N GLN A 190 -9.31 -11.93 5.00
CA GLN A 190 -9.75 -12.15 6.39
C GLN A 190 -10.87 -11.21 6.83
N GLY A 191 -11.23 -10.22 5.99
CA GLY A 191 -12.29 -9.26 6.26
C GLY A 191 -11.79 -7.82 6.39
N GLN A 192 -12.63 -6.88 5.96
CA GLN A 192 -12.28 -5.46 6.01
C GLN A 192 -12.32 -4.90 7.43
N THR A 193 -11.43 -3.95 7.70
CA THR A 193 -11.46 -3.13 8.92
C THR A 193 -11.52 -1.66 8.54
N HIS A 194 -12.05 -0.81 9.42
CA HIS A 194 -12.01 0.65 9.21
C HIS A 194 -10.58 1.15 8.96
N ASN A 195 -9.58 0.60 9.67
CA ASN A 195 -8.20 0.98 9.46
C ASN A 195 -7.69 0.58 8.07
N GLY A 196 -7.97 -0.64 7.63
CA GLY A 196 -7.61 -1.11 6.28
C GLY A 196 -8.23 -0.24 5.18
N ILE A 197 -9.53 0.03 5.24
CA ILE A 197 -10.22 0.84 4.23
C ILE A 197 -9.71 2.28 4.21
N ILE A 198 -9.36 2.86 5.36
CA ILE A 198 -8.99 4.29 5.46
C ILE A 198 -7.49 4.53 5.23
N ASN A 199 -6.65 3.61 5.70
CA ASN A 199 -5.20 3.77 5.80
C ASN A 199 -4.42 2.67 5.10
N GLY A 200 -5.09 1.84 4.30
CA GLY A 200 -4.52 0.64 3.72
C GLY A 200 -3.27 0.85 2.88
N ALA A 201 -2.58 -0.26 2.66
CA ALA A 201 -1.40 -0.34 1.84
C ALA A 201 -1.73 -0.33 0.34
N SER A 202 -0.92 0.35 -0.44
CA SER A 202 -1.03 0.29 -1.90
C SER A 202 0.32 0.07 -2.54
N PHE A 203 0.37 -0.84 -3.52
CA PHE A 203 1.53 -1.04 -4.37
C PHE A 203 1.87 0.27 -5.11
N ASN A 204 3.15 0.61 -5.29
CA ASN A 204 3.54 1.83 -6.01
C ASN A 204 4.06 1.50 -7.40
N TYR A 205 3.52 2.18 -8.42
CA TYR A 205 4.02 2.04 -9.78
C TYR A 205 5.22 2.93 -10.08
N ALA A 206 5.43 3.99 -9.32
CA ALA A 206 6.67 4.78 -9.43
C ALA A 206 7.86 4.10 -8.75
N ASN A 207 9.07 4.61 -9.00
CA ASN A 207 10.32 4.07 -8.46
C ASN A 207 10.82 4.81 -7.21
N HIS A 208 10.30 6.01 -6.94
CA HIS A 208 10.67 6.84 -5.79
C HIS A 208 9.63 7.94 -5.55
N ASN A 209 9.72 8.65 -4.43
CA ASN A 209 8.79 9.72 -4.05
C ASN A 209 9.09 11.00 -4.86
N ASP A 210 8.66 11.03 -6.12
CA ASP A 210 8.89 12.12 -7.07
C ASP A 210 7.60 12.53 -7.81
N GLN A 211 7.76 13.30 -8.89
CA GLN A 211 6.67 13.68 -9.77
C GLN A 211 5.97 12.46 -10.38
N ARG A 212 6.71 11.40 -10.72
CA ARG A 212 6.13 10.20 -11.31
C ARG A 212 5.23 9.46 -10.33
N HIS A 213 5.60 9.41 -9.05
CA HIS A 213 4.74 8.91 -7.98
C HIS A 213 3.45 9.73 -7.85
N TYR A 214 3.53 11.06 -7.97
CA TYR A 214 2.31 11.87 -7.99
C TYR A 214 1.39 11.49 -9.17
N GLU A 215 1.93 11.44 -10.38
CA GLU A 215 1.18 11.17 -11.62
C GLU A 215 0.47 9.82 -11.62
N LEU A 216 1.18 8.76 -11.24
CA LEU A 216 0.67 7.38 -11.30
C LEU A 216 -0.14 6.99 -10.06
N ASP A 217 0.38 7.33 -8.88
CA ASP A 217 -0.08 6.73 -7.64
C ASP A 217 -1.01 7.67 -6.85
N VAL A 218 -0.95 8.99 -7.06
CA VAL A 218 -1.70 10.00 -6.29
C VAL A 218 -2.79 10.68 -7.11
N ALA A 219 -2.49 11.22 -8.29
CA ALA A 219 -3.44 11.97 -9.12
C ALA A 219 -4.63 11.08 -9.56
N ALA A 220 -4.34 9.80 -9.84
CA ALA A 220 -5.32 8.79 -10.22
C ALA A 220 -6.36 8.48 -9.12
N ILE A 221 -6.04 8.70 -7.83
CA ILE A 221 -6.90 8.34 -6.69
C ILE A 221 -8.29 8.98 -6.83
N LYS A 222 -8.36 10.28 -7.13
CA LYS A 222 -9.65 10.99 -7.19
C LYS A 222 -10.63 10.30 -8.14
N ARG A 223 -10.13 9.77 -9.25
CA ARG A 223 -10.94 9.15 -10.29
C ARG A 223 -11.13 7.65 -10.06
N HIS A 224 -10.07 6.92 -9.72
CA HIS A 224 -10.07 5.45 -9.79
C HIS A 224 -10.13 4.74 -8.44
N ASP A 225 -10.08 5.45 -7.30
CA ASP A 225 -10.20 4.81 -5.98
C ASP A 225 -11.57 4.11 -5.83
N PRO A 226 -11.65 2.94 -5.18
CA PRO A 226 -12.88 2.17 -5.15
C PRO A 226 -14.07 2.91 -4.57
N LEU A 227 -15.26 2.70 -5.15
CA LEU A 227 -16.47 3.42 -4.72
C LEU A 227 -16.80 3.17 -3.24
N PHE A 228 -16.64 1.93 -2.75
CA PHE A 228 -16.88 1.61 -1.33
C PHE A 228 -15.93 2.40 -0.42
N ARG A 229 -14.64 2.49 -0.80
CA ARG A 229 -13.62 3.25 -0.06
C ARG A 229 -13.89 4.74 -0.10
N LYS A 230 -14.23 5.31 -1.26
CA LYS A 230 -14.61 6.72 -1.40
C LYS A 230 -15.76 7.10 -0.47
N ARG A 231 -16.81 6.27 -0.39
CA ARG A 231 -17.95 6.48 0.52
C ARG A 231 -17.52 6.51 1.98
N ILE A 232 -16.66 5.58 2.39
CA ILE A 232 -16.14 5.50 3.76
C ILE A 232 -15.21 6.67 4.07
N LEU A 233 -14.32 7.04 3.16
CA LEU A 233 -13.42 8.18 3.32
C LEU A 233 -14.18 9.52 3.42
N ALA A 234 -15.28 9.66 2.69
CA ALA A 234 -16.15 10.84 2.77
C ALA A 234 -16.84 10.96 4.13
N ASN A 235 -17.13 9.83 4.79
CA ASN A 235 -17.63 9.74 6.16
C ASN A 235 -18.78 10.72 6.46
N GLN A 236 -19.79 10.74 5.58
CA GLN A 236 -20.95 11.64 5.68
C GLN A 236 -20.58 13.13 5.86
N GLY A 237 -19.50 13.58 5.21
CA GLY A 237 -18.99 14.95 5.30
C GLY A 237 -17.96 15.18 6.42
N ASN A 238 -17.75 14.21 7.30
CA ASN A 238 -16.69 14.20 8.31
C ASN A 238 -15.44 13.45 7.83
N ALA A 239 -14.96 13.82 6.64
CA ALA A 239 -13.97 13.04 5.89
C ALA A 239 -12.73 12.65 6.72
N PHE A 240 -12.17 11.48 6.42
CA PHE A 240 -10.90 11.04 6.99
C PHE A 240 -9.74 11.72 6.28
N LEU A 241 -8.94 12.48 7.02
CA LEU A 241 -7.85 13.30 6.49
C LEU A 241 -6.51 12.85 7.08
N ALA A 242 -5.45 12.91 6.27
CA ALA A 242 -4.10 12.68 6.75
C ALA A 242 -3.55 13.93 7.47
N PRO A 243 -2.68 13.75 8.48
CA PRO A 243 -1.98 14.86 9.11
C PRO A 243 -1.13 15.63 8.10
N LEU A 244 -0.98 16.94 8.28
CA LEU A 244 -0.21 17.81 7.39
C LEU A 244 1.28 17.78 7.74
N TRP A 245 2.15 17.88 6.73
CA TRP A 245 3.60 17.98 6.93
C TRP A 245 4.01 19.42 7.24
N ILE A 246 3.66 19.91 8.43
CA ILE A 246 3.93 21.30 8.84
C ILE A 246 4.86 21.29 10.05
N LYS A 247 6.08 21.80 9.94
CA LYS A 247 7.04 21.85 11.05
C LYS A 247 6.98 23.14 11.88
N ARG A 248 6.42 24.22 11.31
CA ARG A 248 6.40 25.55 11.95
C ARG A 248 5.18 25.71 12.86
N ARG A 249 5.42 25.94 14.15
CA ARG A 249 4.35 26.09 15.16
C ARG A 249 3.40 27.27 14.95
N ARG A 250 3.89 28.33 14.28
CA ARG A 250 3.10 29.55 13.99
C ARG A 250 2.26 29.43 12.71
N HIS A 251 2.35 28.31 11.99
CA HIS A 251 1.54 28.09 10.80
C HIS A 251 0.05 27.99 11.19
N THR A 252 -0.83 28.57 10.38
CA THR A 252 -2.29 28.60 10.63
C THR A 252 -2.87 27.19 10.85
N ASP A 253 -2.48 26.23 10.02
CA ASP A 253 -2.86 24.82 10.15
C ASP A 253 -2.00 23.98 11.13
N TRP A 254 -1.27 24.59 12.06
CA TRP A 254 -0.43 23.83 13.02
C TRP A 254 -1.20 22.78 13.82
N GLU A 255 -2.49 23.02 14.07
CA GLU A 255 -3.37 22.08 14.77
C GLU A 255 -3.50 20.73 14.04
N ARG A 256 -3.38 20.74 12.71
CA ARG A 256 -3.45 19.54 11.85
C ARG A 256 -2.07 18.94 11.56
N SER A 257 -1.00 19.46 12.15
CA SER A 257 0.37 19.02 11.88
C SER A 257 0.63 17.60 12.41
N TYR A 258 1.32 16.81 11.61
CA TYR A 258 1.90 15.51 11.98
C TYR A 258 2.85 15.59 13.17
N PHE A 259 3.44 16.76 13.43
CA PHE A 259 4.44 17.01 14.46
C PHE A 259 3.86 17.66 15.72
N ASN A 260 2.59 18.09 15.71
CA ASN A 260 1.98 18.77 16.86
C ASN A 260 1.54 17.75 17.92
N LYS A 261 2.11 17.87 19.14
CA LYS A 261 1.82 16.99 20.29
C LYS A 261 0.55 17.31 21.06
N LYS A 262 -0.11 18.42 20.71
CA LYS A 262 -1.40 18.86 21.26
C LYS A 262 -2.47 19.03 20.17
N GLY A 263 -2.14 18.67 18.93
CA GLY A 263 -3.01 18.87 17.77
C GLY A 263 -4.03 17.77 17.59
N HIS A 264 -4.82 17.89 16.53
CA HIS A 264 -5.90 16.97 16.15
C HIS A 264 -5.48 15.50 16.05
N TYR A 265 -4.23 15.23 15.66
CA TYR A 265 -3.69 13.87 15.49
C TYR A 265 -2.87 13.39 16.69
N ALA A 266 -2.81 14.16 17.77
CA ALA A 266 -2.05 13.81 18.96
C ALA A 266 -2.85 12.87 19.87
N ARG A 267 -2.14 12.00 20.60
CA ARG A 267 -2.73 11.15 21.64
C ARG A 267 -1.80 11.09 22.83
N GLN A 268 -2.36 11.21 24.04
CA GLN A 268 -1.61 11.14 25.29
C GLN A 268 -0.36 12.05 25.29
N GLY A 269 -0.49 13.26 24.76
CA GLY A 269 0.61 14.24 24.68
C GLY A 269 1.73 13.91 23.70
N ARG A 270 1.54 12.92 22.80
CA ARG A 270 2.47 12.57 21.72
C ARG A 270 1.89 12.94 20.37
N SER A 271 2.70 13.51 19.49
CA SER A 271 2.30 13.74 18.10
C SER A 271 2.22 12.42 17.32
N SER A 272 1.49 12.41 16.22
CA SER A 272 1.42 11.24 15.33
C SER A 272 2.81 10.80 14.85
N TYR A 273 3.70 11.74 14.53
CA TYR A 273 5.11 11.43 14.24
C TYR A 273 5.81 10.67 15.38
N GLN A 274 5.65 11.14 16.63
CA GLN A 274 6.27 10.50 17.78
C GLN A 274 5.74 9.09 18.02
N MET A 275 4.43 8.87 17.84
CA MET A 275 3.81 7.56 17.98
C MET A 275 4.31 6.59 16.90
N VAL A 276 4.37 7.01 15.63
CA VAL A 276 4.93 6.19 14.54
C VAL A 276 6.40 5.86 14.80
N LYS A 277 7.22 6.83 15.25
CA LYS A 277 8.63 6.57 15.61
C LYS A 277 8.76 5.60 16.78
N GLN A 278 7.86 5.63 17.76
CA GLN A 278 7.84 4.68 18.86
C GLN A 278 7.49 3.27 18.36
N LEU A 279 6.50 3.16 17.47
CA LEU A 279 6.10 1.89 16.87
C LEU A 279 7.22 1.27 16.03
N ILE A 280 7.93 2.06 15.22
CA ILE A 280 9.12 1.60 14.48
C ILE A 280 10.23 1.11 15.42
N ARG A 281 10.46 1.80 16.56
CA ARG A 281 11.46 1.35 17.55
C ARG A 281 11.08 0.01 18.17
N ARG A 282 9.80 -0.20 18.49
CA ARG A 282 9.27 -1.48 18.96
C ARG A 282 9.48 -2.56 17.90
N PHE A 283 9.04 -2.33 16.67
CA PHE A 283 9.21 -3.26 15.56
C PHE A 283 10.68 -3.68 15.36
N ARG A 284 11.60 -2.71 15.32
CA ARG A 284 13.05 -3.00 15.23
C ARG A 284 13.60 -3.77 16.45
N LYS A 285 13.07 -3.54 17.64
CA LYS A 285 13.47 -4.29 18.84
C LYS A 285 13.03 -5.74 18.68
N ASP A 286 11.78 -5.96 18.31
CA ASP A 286 11.20 -7.29 18.15
C ASP A 286 11.91 -8.04 17.02
N LEU A 287 12.20 -7.39 15.88
CA LEU A 287 12.94 -7.99 14.76
C LEU A 287 14.34 -8.48 15.14
N ARG A 288 15.04 -7.76 16.01
CA ARG A 288 16.36 -8.20 16.53
C ARG A 288 16.25 -9.36 17.52
N ASN A 289 15.09 -9.53 18.14
CA ASN A 289 14.83 -10.57 19.13
C ASN A 289 14.18 -11.82 18.53
N CYS A 290 13.83 -11.80 17.24
CA CYS A 290 13.47 -12.98 16.46
C CYS A 290 14.74 -13.82 16.21
N SER A 291 15.37 -14.33 17.27
CA SER A 291 16.47 -15.30 17.21
C SER A 291 15.90 -16.70 17.00
#